data_AF-A0A4Q3KSA9-F1
#
_entry.id   AF-A0A4Q3KSA9-F1
#
_cell.length_a   1.000
_cell.length_b   1.000
_cell.length_c   1.000
_cell.angle_alpha   90.00
_cell.angle_beta   90.00
_cell.angle_gamma   90.00
#
_symmetry.space_group_name_H-M   'P 1'
#
loop_
_entity.id
_entity.type
_entity.pdbx_description
1 polymer ?
#
loop_
_entity_poly.entity_id
_entity_poly.type
_entity_poly.pdbx_seq_one_letter_code
_entity_poly.pdbx_strand_id
1 'polypeptide(L)'
;ALGTHLAKVMELQSDGTTMLVRAGVGWKSDVVGIAKVRAGERTAEHYALQTVEPVVSPNIATESRFDYPDFIRDNGVQALATVIIMGSHSHQPYGVLQVDSREPRAFTHDDMQFLRDYANLLAAAVERLRIVAELRERADEKARLLQELQHRVKNNLQTVMTLVGRAMRRAKNPEVVSALRGVGDGIEALRLIHEKIYSLEGGGDRMCLGTYLAELVASMLNFHGKEVSAQIRLVTDIQRIEVAADTAVPFGLITSEFITNSLKYAFGGGAGTMGLKVENTGTGQVRITLWDDGQGLPAERSTGTGIRLIDGLARQAGATPTWSGDKGTCLVLTMPTPHSPPAPVPAMAKDAAFVPRLV
;
A
#
# COMPACT_ATOMS: atom_id res chain seq x y z
N ALA A 1 -18.42 -15.00 -36.53
CA ALA A 1 -19.63 -15.18 -35.69
C ALA A 1 -20.88 -14.68 -36.42
N LEU A 2 -21.00 -13.38 -36.70
CA LEU A 2 -22.22 -12.81 -37.32
C LEU A 2 -22.21 -12.75 -38.86
N GLY A 3 -21.09 -13.09 -39.52
CA GLY A 3 -20.97 -12.99 -40.98
C GLY A 3 -20.91 -11.53 -41.50
N THR A 4 -20.59 -10.57 -40.64
CA THR A 4 -20.35 -9.17 -41.00
C THR A 4 -18.87 -8.90 -41.21
N HIS A 5 -18.54 -7.91 -42.05
CA HIS A 5 -17.15 -7.55 -42.38
C HIS A 5 -16.62 -6.37 -41.55
N LEU A 6 -17.52 -5.69 -40.84
CA LEU A 6 -17.23 -4.46 -40.13
C LEU A 6 -17.81 -4.54 -38.71
N ALA A 7 -17.04 -4.08 -37.74
CA ALA A 7 -17.49 -3.88 -36.37
C ALA A 7 -16.82 -2.63 -35.80
N LYS A 8 -17.49 -1.91 -34.90
CA LYS A 8 -16.93 -0.75 -34.21
C LYS A 8 -17.51 -0.57 -32.82
N VAL A 9 -16.69 -0.02 -31.94
CA VAL A 9 -17.09 0.52 -30.64
C VAL A 9 -16.98 2.03 -30.73
N MET A 10 -18.08 2.71 -30.40
CA MET A 10 -18.17 4.16 -30.37
C MET A 10 -18.35 4.60 -28.93
N GLU A 11 -17.42 5.39 -28.41
CA GLU A 11 -17.44 5.90 -27.03
C GLU A 11 -18.15 7.25 -26.98
N LEU A 12 -19.12 7.36 -26.08
CA LEU A 12 -19.79 8.62 -25.78
C LEU A 12 -18.81 9.56 -25.06
N GLN A 13 -18.58 10.73 -25.65
CA GLN A 13 -17.67 11.73 -25.09
C GLN A 13 -18.35 12.50 -23.94
N SER A 14 -17.55 13.24 -23.18
CA SER A 14 -17.99 13.99 -21.99
C SER A 14 -19.07 15.04 -22.26
N ASP A 15 -19.26 15.46 -23.52
CA ASP A 15 -20.34 16.36 -23.93
C ASP A 15 -21.72 15.67 -24.04
N GLY A 16 -21.77 14.35 -23.84
CA GLY A 16 -22.98 13.55 -23.86
C GLY A 16 -23.67 13.43 -25.22
N THR A 17 -23.08 13.98 -26.29
CA THR A 17 -23.73 14.05 -27.62
C THR A 17 -22.79 13.70 -28.76
N THR A 18 -21.49 13.68 -28.55
CA THR A 18 -20.50 13.24 -29.54
C THR A 18 -20.07 11.82 -29.21
N MET A 19 -20.02 10.96 -30.23
CA MET A 19 -19.41 9.65 -30.14
C MET A 19 -18.18 9.57 -31.02
N LEU A 20 -17.12 8.97 -30.49
CA LEU A 20 -15.87 8.76 -31.19
C LEU A 20 -15.68 7.27 -31.45
N VAL A 21 -15.36 6.90 -32.69
CA VAL A 21 -15.00 5.51 -33.02
C VAL A 21 -13.68 5.19 -32.32
N ARG A 22 -13.74 4.46 -31.20
CA ARG A 22 -12.56 4.11 -30.40
C ARG A 22 -11.84 2.88 -30.91
N ALA A 23 -12.60 1.92 -31.40
CA ALA A 23 -12.07 0.68 -31.92
C ALA A 23 -12.95 0.23 -33.09
N GLY A 24 -12.35 -0.45 -34.06
CA GLY A 24 -13.08 -1.03 -35.16
C GLY A 24 -12.26 -2.01 -35.97
N VAL A 25 -12.96 -2.93 -36.63
CA VAL A 25 -12.39 -3.95 -37.52
C VAL A 25 -13.00 -3.76 -38.91
N GLY A 26 -12.16 -3.88 -39.94
CA GLY A 26 -12.56 -3.79 -41.35
C GLY A 26 -12.74 -2.36 -41.90
N TRP A 27 -12.59 -1.35 -41.04
CA TRP A 27 -12.69 0.07 -41.43
C TRP A 27 -11.40 0.59 -42.07
N LYS A 28 -11.54 1.61 -42.92
CA LYS A 28 -10.40 2.40 -43.42
C LYS A 28 -9.68 3.11 -42.25
N SER A 29 -8.40 3.43 -42.46
CA SER A 29 -7.51 3.97 -41.41
C SER A 29 -7.89 5.35 -40.90
N ASP A 30 -8.74 6.08 -41.63
CA ASP A 30 -9.26 7.40 -41.31
C ASP A 30 -10.48 7.38 -40.36
N VAL A 31 -10.93 6.18 -39.96
CA VAL A 31 -12.13 6.04 -39.11
C VAL A 31 -11.78 5.84 -37.64
N VAL A 32 -10.98 4.82 -37.31
CA VAL A 32 -10.70 4.47 -35.91
C VAL A 32 -9.80 5.53 -35.27
N GLY A 33 -10.27 6.10 -34.15
CA GLY A 33 -9.60 7.17 -33.40
C GLY A 33 -9.83 8.58 -33.97
N ILE A 34 -10.50 8.71 -35.11
CA ILE A 34 -10.64 9.97 -35.85
C ILE A 34 -12.11 10.34 -36.07
N ALA A 35 -12.91 9.40 -36.61
CA ALA A 35 -14.30 9.66 -36.96
C ALA A 35 -15.17 9.92 -35.73
N LYS A 36 -15.95 11.01 -35.80
CA LYS A 36 -16.90 11.42 -34.77
C LYS A 36 -18.31 11.48 -35.34
N VAL A 37 -19.28 10.98 -34.58
CA VAL A 37 -20.71 11.04 -34.90
C VAL A 37 -21.40 11.84 -33.82
N ARG A 38 -22.21 12.82 -34.21
CA ARG A 38 -23.09 13.51 -33.27
C ARG A 38 -24.35 12.67 -33.10
N ALA A 39 -24.63 12.21 -31.88
CA ALA A 39 -25.82 11.49 -31.47
C ALA A 39 -27.05 12.42 -31.47
N GLY A 40 -27.52 12.81 -32.66
CA GLY A 40 -28.74 13.59 -32.85
C GLY A 40 -30.00 12.74 -32.82
N GLU A 41 -31.17 13.38 -32.70
CA GLU A 41 -32.49 12.72 -32.56
C GLU A 41 -32.80 11.71 -33.68
N ARG A 42 -32.22 11.90 -34.86
CA ARG A 42 -32.38 11.02 -36.03
C ARG A 42 -31.19 10.09 -36.25
N THR A 43 -30.41 9.74 -35.22
CA THR A 43 -29.30 8.78 -35.34
C THR A 43 -29.62 7.46 -34.65
N ALA A 44 -29.18 6.35 -35.24
CA ALA A 44 -29.40 5.01 -34.71
C ALA A 44 -28.78 4.86 -33.31
N GLU A 45 -27.63 5.49 -33.11
CA GLU A 45 -26.90 5.48 -31.86
C GLU A 45 -27.61 6.28 -30.77
N HIS A 46 -28.14 7.48 -31.08
CA HIS A 46 -28.94 8.23 -30.11
C HIS A 46 -30.18 7.44 -29.68
N TYR A 47 -30.86 6.80 -30.62
CA TYR A 47 -32.02 5.97 -30.31
C TYR A 47 -31.67 4.79 -29.40
N ALA A 48 -30.58 4.08 -29.68
CA ALA A 48 -30.08 2.99 -28.84
C ALA A 48 -29.73 3.48 -27.41
N LEU A 49 -29.12 4.67 -27.29
CA LEU A 49 -28.78 5.27 -25.99
C LEU A 49 -30.02 5.65 -25.17
N GLN A 50 -31.09 6.12 -25.81
CA GLN A 50 -32.33 6.55 -25.13
C GLN A 50 -33.23 5.39 -24.74
N THR A 51 -33.36 4.39 -25.63
CA THR A 51 -34.32 3.30 -25.45
C THR A 51 -33.73 2.07 -24.77
N VAL A 52 -32.40 1.95 -24.75
CA VAL A 52 -31.67 0.75 -24.29
C VAL A 52 -32.04 -0.49 -25.13
N GLU A 53 -32.72 -0.30 -26.26
CA GLU A 53 -33.12 -1.34 -27.18
C GLU A 53 -32.10 -1.48 -28.34
N PRO A 54 -31.89 -2.69 -28.86
CA PRO A 54 -31.10 -2.88 -30.05
C PRO A 54 -31.72 -2.20 -31.27
N VAL A 55 -30.90 -1.51 -32.06
CA VAL A 55 -31.32 -0.84 -33.29
C VAL A 55 -30.81 -1.61 -34.48
N VAL A 56 -31.70 -1.93 -35.42
CA VAL A 56 -31.36 -2.65 -36.64
C VAL A 56 -31.88 -1.88 -37.85
N SER A 57 -31.01 -1.72 -38.84
CA SER A 57 -31.35 -1.16 -40.15
C SER A 57 -30.89 -2.14 -41.23
N PRO A 58 -31.81 -2.99 -41.75
CA PRO A 58 -31.47 -4.04 -42.70
C PRO A 58 -31.00 -3.54 -44.07
N ASN A 59 -31.40 -2.32 -44.42
CA ASN A 59 -30.95 -1.61 -45.60
C ASN A 59 -31.00 -0.10 -45.36
N ILE A 60 -29.84 0.56 -45.27
CA ILE A 60 -29.75 2.01 -45.02
C ILE A 60 -30.24 2.86 -46.21
N ALA A 61 -30.38 2.28 -47.41
CA ALA A 61 -30.91 2.98 -48.57
C ALA A 61 -32.44 3.17 -48.49
N THR A 62 -33.14 2.28 -47.79
CA THR A 62 -34.59 2.32 -47.59
C THR A 62 -34.99 2.73 -46.17
N GLU A 63 -34.02 2.94 -45.29
CA GLU A 63 -34.25 3.38 -43.90
C GLU A 63 -34.68 4.85 -43.88
N SER A 64 -35.80 5.14 -43.23
CA SER A 64 -36.34 6.50 -43.08
C SER A 64 -36.25 7.04 -41.65
N ARG A 65 -36.00 6.16 -40.67
CA ARG A 65 -35.92 6.53 -39.25
C ARG A 65 -34.65 7.31 -38.93
N PHE A 66 -33.54 6.99 -39.60
CA PHE A 66 -32.22 7.49 -39.23
C PHE A 66 -31.45 8.09 -40.40
N ASP A 67 -30.64 9.10 -40.08
CA ASP A 67 -29.71 9.74 -40.99
C ASP A 67 -28.30 9.18 -40.71
N TYR A 68 -27.58 8.81 -41.78
CA TYR A 68 -26.27 8.17 -41.69
C TYR A 68 -25.15 9.08 -42.18
N PRO A 69 -24.05 9.22 -41.42
CA PRO A 69 -22.88 10.00 -41.85
C PRO A 69 -22.25 9.48 -43.14
N ASP A 70 -21.59 10.37 -43.89
CA ASP A 70 -20.96 10.03 -45.19
C ASP A 70 -19.96 8.89 -45.08
N PHE A 71 -19.15 8.85 -44.02
CA PHE A 71 -18.16 7.79 -43.84
C PHE A 71 -18.79 6.38 -43.76
N ILE A 72 -20.05 6.25 -43.34
CA ILE A 72 -20.77 4.96 -43.37
C ILE A 72 -20.97 4.52 -44.83
N ARG A 73 -21.43 5.44 -45.68
CA ARG A 73 -21.66 5.19 -47.12
C ARG A 73 -20.34 5.02 -47.88
N ASP A 74 -19.33 5.83 -47.59
CA ASP A 74 -18.00 5.77 -48.23
C ASP A 74 -17.23 4.48 -47.90
N ASN A 75 -17.63 3.77 -46.84
CA ASN A 75 -17.12 2.45 -46.47
C ASN A 75 -17.99 1.29 -47.00
N GLY A 76 -19.00 1.62 -47.81
CA GLY A 76 -19.89 0.69 -48.49
C GLY A 76 -20.90 0.01 -47.57
N VAL A 77 -21.18 0.57 -46.39
CA VAL A 77 -22.15 -0.01 -45.47
C VAL A 77 -23.54 0.07 -46.09
N GLN A 78 -24.26 -1.05 -46.05
CA GLN A 78 -25.63 -1.18 -46.51
C GLN A 78 -26.59 -1.62 -45.41
N ALA A 79 -26.10 -2.29 -44.35
CA ALA A 79 -26.92 -2.68 -43.20
C ALA A 79 -26.12 -2.57 -41.91
N LEU A 80 -26.80 -2.33 -40.79
CA LEU A 80 -26.17 -2.21 -39.47
C LEU A 80 -27.06 -2.68 -38.33
N ALA A 81 -26.41 -3.11 -37.26
CA ALA A 81 -27.02 -3.46 -35.99
C ALA A 81 -26.20 -2.84 -34.85
N THR A 82 -26.88 -2.12 -33.97
CA THR A 82 -26.28 -1.33 -32.90
C THR A 82 -26.89 -1.71 -31.56
N VAL A 83 -26.05 -1.93 -30.56
CA VAL A 83 -26.44 -2.18 -29.16
C VAL A 83 -25.69 -1.22 -28.25
N ILE A 84 -26.31 -0.87 -27.12
CA ILE A 84 -25.72 -0.02 -26.10
C ILE A 84 -24.65 -0.77 -25.30
N ILE A 85 -23.56 -0.07 -24.95
CA ILE A 85 -22.61 -0.50 -23.94
C ILE A 85 -22.90 0.32 -22.69
N MET A 86 -23.47 -0.34 -21.68
CA MET A 86 -23.84 0.31 -20.42
C MET A 86 -22.59 0.80 -19.66
N GLY A 87 -22.68 1.97 -19.03
CA GLY A 87 -21.72 2.43 -18.03
C GLY A 87 -22.22 2.11 -16.61
N SER A 88 -21.36 2.23 -15.59
CA SER A 88 -21.72 1.93 -14.20
C SER A 88 -22.49 3.07 -13.51
N HIS A 89 -23.23 2.70 -12.45
CA HIS A 89 -23.95 3.45 -11.39
C HIS A 89 -24.71 4.77 -11.70
N SER A 90 -24.31 5.59 -12.67
CA SER A 90 -24.94 6.86 -13.05
C SER A 90 -26.00 6.73 -14.16
N HIS A 91 -26.28 5.52 -14.65
CA HIS A 91 -27.08 5.27 -15.87
C HIS A 91 -26.51 5.92 -17.14
N GLN A 92 -25.29 6.49 -17.10
CA GLN A 92 -24.69 7.07 -18.29
C GLN A 92 -24.03 5.94 -19.11
N PRO A 93 -24.47 5.70 -20.35
CA PRO A 93 -23.86 4.69 -21.21
C PRO A 93 -22.41 5.03 -21.55
N TYR A 94 -21.56 4.00 -21.62
CA TYR A 94 -20.20 4.14 -22.14
C TYR A 94 -20.22 4.50 -23.63
N GLY A 95 -21.19 3.95 -24.37
CA GLY A 95 -21.33 4.18 -25.80
C GLY A 95 -22.13 3.08 -26.47
N VAL A 96 -21.76 2.72 -27.69
CA VAL A 96 -22.43 1.66 -28.47
C VAL A 96 -21.44 0.71 -29.13
N LEU A 97 -21.86 -0.54 -29.28
CA LEU A 97 -21.23 -1.56 -30.11
C LEU A 97 -22.08 -1.72 -31.38
N GLN A 98 -21.44 -1.60 -32.54
CA GLN A 98 -22.11 -1.73 -33.82
C GLN A 98 -21.39 -2.73 -34.72
N VAL A 99 -22.16 -3.51 -35.45
CA VAL A 99 -21.70 -4.30 -36.58
C VAL A 99 -22.34 -3.79 -37.87
N ASP A 100 -21.57 -3.83 -38.94
CA ASP A 100 -21.98 -3.30 -40.22
C ASP A 100 -21.73 -4.32 -41.34
N SER A 101 -22.60 -4.31 -42.34
CA SER A 101 -22.56 -5.17 -43.50
C SER A 101 -22.49 -4.33 -44.76
N ARG A 102 -21.73 -4.79 -45.75
CA ARG A 102 -21.69 -4.17 -47.09
C ARG A 102 -22.81 -4.64 -48.02
N GLU A 103 -23.64 -5.54 -47.53
CA GLU A 103 -24.81 -6.07 -48.23
C GLU A 103 -26.05 -5.88 -47.35
N PRO A 104 -27.23 -5.62 -47.94
CA PRO A 104 -28.49 -5.60 -47.21
C PRO A 104 -28.72 -6.95 -46.51
N ARG A 105 -29.08 -6.91 -45.23
CA ARG A 105 -29.36 -8.13 -44.46
C ARG A 105 -30.26 -7.87 -43.27
N ALA A 106 -31.10 -8.84 -42.95
CA ALA A 106 -31.74 -8.87 -41.64
C ALA A 106 -30.73 -9.33 -40.58
N PHE A 107 -30.88 -8.81 -39.37
CA PHE A 107 -30.22 -9.33 -38.17
C PHE A 107 -31.26 -10.08 -37.35
N THR A 108 -30.95 -11.31 -36.98
CA THR A 108 -31.88 -12.19 -36.24
C THR A 108 -31.92 -11.82 -34.76
N HIS A 109 -32.87 -12.41 -34.02
CA HIS A 109 -32.89 -12.27 -32.56
C HIS A 109 -31.58 -12.79 -31.93
N ASP A 110 -31.04 -13.90 -32.45
CA ASP A 110 -29.79 -14.49 -31.98
C ASP A 110 -28.59 -13.59 -32.27
N ASP A 111 -28.56 -12.93 -33.43
CA ASP A 111 -27.54 -11.93 -33.77
C ASP A 111 -27.53 -10.79 -32.72
N MET A 112 -28.72 -10.29 -32.37
CA MET A 112 -28.86 -9.21 -31.39
C MET A 112 -28.54 -9.67 -29.97
N GLN A 113 -28.92 -10.88 -29.59
CA GLN A 113 -28.56 -11.47 -28.30
C GLN A 113 -27.03 -11.60 -28.17
N PHE A 114 -26.36 -12.13 -29.20
CA PHE A 114 -24.90 -12.24 -29.23
C PHE A 114 -24.22 -10.87 -29.09
N LEU A 115 -24.70 -9.86 -29.80
CA LEU A 115 -24.16 -8.49 -29.69
C LEU A 115 -24.36 -7.90 -28.30
N ARG A 116 -25.53 -8.08 -27.69
CA ARG A 116 -25.80 -7.63 -26.31
C ARG A 116 -24.87 -8.31 -25.31
N ASP A 117 -24.68 -9.62 -25.43
CA ASP A 117 -23.80 -10.37 -24.53
C ASP A 117 -22.36 -9.88 -24.65
N TYR A 118 -21.88 -9.61 -25.87
CA TYR A 118 -20.57 -9.03 -26.08
C TYR A 118 -20.46 -7.60 -25.55
N ALA A 119 -21.49 -6.77 -25.74
CA ALA A 119 -21.54 -5.42 -25.18
C ALA A 119 -21.50 -5.43 -23.65
N ASN A 120 -22.18 -6.38 -23.00
CA ASN A 120 -22.14 -6.56 -21.54
C ASN A 120 -20.73 -6.99 -21.07
N LEU A 121 -20.06 -7.89 -21.80
CA LEU A 121 -18.67 -8.26 -21.49
C LEU A 121 -17.71 -7.07 -21.65
N LEU A 122 -17.87 -6.27 -22.70
CA LEU A 122 -17.10 -5.05 -22.91
C LEU A 122 -17.33 -4.05 -21.77
N ALA A 123 -18.60 -3.81 -21.39
CA ALA A 123 -18.95 -2.93 -20.28
C ALA A 123 -18.25 -3.37 -18.98
N ALA A 124 -18.33 -4.66 -18.63
CA ALA A 124 -17.67 -5.19 -17.45
C ALA A 124 -16.14 -5.07 -17.50
N ALA A 125 -15.53 -5.27 -18.68
CA ALA A 125 -14.09 -5.14 -18.86
C ALA A 125 -13.60 -3.69 -18.74
N VAL A 126 -14.28 -2.75 -19.41
CA VAL A 126 -13.97 -1.31 -19.34
C VAL A 126 -14.10 -0.82 -17.90
N GLU A 127 -15.17 -1.21 -17.21
CA GLU A 127 -15.39 -0.83 -15.81
C GLU A 127 -14.28 -1.37 -14.90
N ARG A 128 -13.92 -2.64 -15.07
CA ARG A 128 -12.84 -3.24 -14.30
C ARG A 128 -11.51 -2.49 -14.51
N LEU A 129 -11.19 -2.12 -15.74
CA LEU A 129 -9.97 -1.37 -16.05
C LEU A 129 -9.99 0.03 -15.42
N ARG A 130 -11.15 0.71 -15.46
CA ARG A 130 -11.33 2.02 -14.83
C ARG A 130 -11.17 1.95 -13.31
N ILE A 131 -11.82 0.99 -12.64
CA ILE A 131 -11.68 0.79 -11.18
C ILE A 131 -10.22 0.51 -10.81
N VAL A 132 -9.53 -0.35 -11.58
CA VAL A 132 -8.11 -0.66 -11.34
C VAL A 132 -7.24 0.59 -11.50
N ALA A 133 -7.50 1.43 -12.50
CA ALA A 133 -6.77 2.69 -12.68
C ALA A 133 -7.01 3.66 -11.51
N GLU A 134 -8.27 3.84 -11.09
CA GLU A 134 -8.64 4.72 -9.98
C GLU A 134 -8.04 4.23 -8.64
N LEU A 135 -8.07 2.92 -8.39
CA LEU A 135 -7.44 2.34 -7.20
C LEU A 135 -5.92 2.54 -7.18
N ARG A 136 -5.26 2.44 -8.35
CA ARG A 136 -3.82 2.72 -8.46
C ARG A 136 -3.51 4.18 -8.19
N GLU A 137 -4.26 5.10 -8.80
CA GLU A 137 -4.07 6.54 -8.57
C GLU A 137 -4.24 6.90 -7.08
N ARG A 138 -5.29 6.40 -6.43
CA ARG A 138 -5.50 6.59 -4.99
C ARG A 138 -4.40 5.96 -4.14
N ALA A 139 -3.87 4.81 -4.53
CA ALA A 139 -2.77 4.16 -3.83
C ALA A 139 -1.48 4.98 -3.94
N ASP A 140 -1.17 5.50 -5.12
CA ASP A 140 0.00 6.34 -5.38
C ASP A 140 -0.10 7.67 -4.62
N GLU A 141 -1.29 8.30 -4.60
CA GLU A 141 -1.54 9.50 -3.81
C GLU A 141 -1.33 9.24 -2.32
N LYS A 142 -1.89 8.14 -1.80
CA LYS A 142 -1.71 7.75 -0.39
C LYS A 142 -0.24 7.50 -0.07
N ALA A 143 0.51 6.84 -0.95
CA ALA A 143 1.94 6.60 -0.76
C ALA A 143 2.73 7.92 -0.69
N ARG A 144 2.42 8.87 -1.57
CA ARG A 144 3.04 10.20 -1.58
C ARG A 144 2.74 10.98 -0.29
N LEU A 145 1.49 10.96 0.17
CA LEU A 145 1.09 11.61 1.42
C LEU A 145 1.79 10.99 2.63
N LEU A 146 1.91 9.65 2.67
CA LEU A 146 2.67 8.97 3.71
C LEU A 146 4.13 9.40 3.71
N GLN A 147 4.79 9.44 2.55
CA GLN A 147 6.17 9.91 2.44
C GLN A 147 6.33 11.35 2.93
N GLU A 148 5.41 12.25 2.58
CA GLU A 148 5.43 13.63 3.06
C GLU A 148 5.28 13.71 4.59
N LEU A 149 4.37 12.93 5.17
CA LEU A 149 4.22 12.82 6.63
C LEU A 149 5.52 12.35 7.29
N GLN A 150 6.16 11.31 6.74
CA GLN A 150 7.43 10.79 7.25
C GLN A 150 8.52 11.87 7.27
N HIS A 151 8.64 12.64 6.19
CA HIS A 151 9.57 13.78 6.14
C HIS A 151 9.22 14.87 7.16
N ARG A 152 7.93 15.19 7.34
CA ARG A 152 7.47 16.19 8.32
C ARG A 152 7.75 15.74 9.75
N VAL A 153 7.53 14.47 10.09
CA VAL A 153 7.86 13.92 11.41
C VAL A 153 9.35 14.06 11.68
N LYS A 154 10.22 13.68 10.73
CA LYS A 154 11.68 13.87 10.84
C LYS A 154 12.04 15.33 11.11
N ASN A 155 11.48 16.27 10.35
CA ASN A 155 11.74 17.70 10.51
C ASN A 155 11.26 18.24 11.87
N ASN A 156 10.11 17.76 12.35
CA ASN A 156 9.57 18.15 13.65
C ASN A 156 10.46 17.65 14.79
N LEU A 157 10.87 16.38 14.76
CA LEU A 157 11.80 15.82 15.76
C LEU A 157 13.14 16.61 15.77
N GLN A 158 13.67 16.95 14.60
CA GLN A 158 14.88 17.77 14.47
C GLN A 158 14.71 19.18 15.06
N THR A 159 13.54 19.79 14.86
CA THR A 159 13.21 21.11 15.41
C THR A 159 13.12 21.06 16.93
N VAL A 160 12.44 20.05 17.49
CA VAL A 160 12.36 19.85 18.94
C VAL A 160 13.76 19.62 19.52
N MET A 161 14.61 18.81 18.86
CA MET A 161 15.99 18.60 19.27
C MET A 161 16.79 19.91 19.34
N THR A 162 16.62 20.78 18.35
CA THR A 162 17.27 22.11 18.31
C THR A 162 16.83 22.99 19.48
N LEU A 163 15.54 22.94 19.85
CA LEU A 163 15.00 23.66 21.00
C LEU A 163 15.52 23.11 22.33
N VAL A 164 15.54 21.78 22.50
CA VAL A 164 16.10 21.12 23.68
C VAL A 164 17.58 21.47 23.82
N GLY A 165 18.36 21.41 22.74
CA GLY A 165 19.75 21.84 22.71
C GLY A 165 19.95 23.30 23.13
N ARG A 166 19.05 24.20 22.70
CA ARG A 166 19.08 25.61 23.11
C ARG A 166 18.69 25.79 24.58
N ALA A 167 17.71 25.05 25.09
CA ALA A 167 17.31 25.06 26.49
C ALA A 167 18.45 24.58 27.40
N MET A 168 19.14 23.50 27.00
CA MET A 168 20.32 22.98 27.71
C MET A 168 21.42 24.04 27.83
N ARG A 169 21.76 24.75 26.73
CA ARG A 169 22.78 25.82 26.76
C ARG A 169 22.42 27.01 27.65
N ARG A 170 21.13 27.24 27.91
CA ARG A 170 20.65 28.34 28.75
C ARG A 170 20.45 27.94 30.22
N ALA A 171 20.31 26.65 30.50
CA ALA A 171 20.08 26.15 31.83
C ALA A 171 21.33 26.35 32.69
N LYS A 172 21.15 27.00 33.85
CA LYS A 172 22.23 27.22 34.83
C LYS A 172 22.29 26.10 35.88
N ASN A 173 21.18 25.42 36.12
CA ASN A 173 21.11 24.32 37.07
C ASN A 173 21.57 23.02 36.38
N PRO A 174 22.62 22.35 36.88
CA PRO A 174 23.10 21.06 36.37
C PRO A 174 22.02 19.96 36.33
N GLU A 175 21.07 19.94 37.28
CA GLU A 175 19.97 18.98 37.28
C GLU A 175 19.03 19.18 36.10
N VAL A 176 18.73 20.44 35.74
CA VAL A 176 17.90 20.78 34.58
C VAL A 176 18.61 20.41 33.28
N VAL A 177 19.93 20.62 33.20
CA VAL A 177 20.72 20.18 32.05
C VAL A 177 20.67 18.66 31.90
N SER A 178 20.80 17.92 32.99
CA SER A 178 20.72 16.45 32.99
C SER A 178 19.34 15.96 32.56
N ALA A 179 18.26 16.55 33.08
CA ALA A 179 16.89 16.20 32.70
C ALA A 179 16.62 16.47 31.21
N LEU A 180 17.04 17.63 30.70
CA LEU A 180 16.90 17.98 29.28
C LEU A 180 17.74 17.09 28.36
N ARG A 181 18.92 16.64 28.82
CA ARG A 181 19.73 15.66 28.09
C ARG A 181 18.98 14.33 27.94
N GLY A 182 18.35 13.84 29.00
CA GLY A 182 17.50 12.64 28.93
C GLY A 182 16.34 12.78 27.94
N VAL A 183 15.69 13.94 27.88
CA VAL A 183 14.65 14.22 26.86
C VAL A 183 15.23 14.22 25.45
N GLY A 184 16.41 14.81 25.25
CA GLY A 184 17.13 14.76 23.98
C GLY A 184 17.43 13.33 23.53
N ASP A 185 18.02 12.53 24.40
CA ASP A 185 18.38 11.13 24.10
C ASP A 185 17.14 10.31 23.67
N GLY A 186 16.00 10.49 24.35
CA GLY A 186 14.74 9.82 24.00
C GLY A 186 14.15 10.28 22.66
N ILE A 187 14.23 11.57 22.32
CA ILE A 187 13.77 12.09 21.01
C ILE A 187 14.65 11.55 19.88
N GLU A 188 15.96 11.43 20.10
CA GLU A 188 16.87 10.86 19.09
C GLU A 188 16.62 9.36 18.89
N ALA A 189 16.39 8.62 19.98
CA ALA A 189 15.97 7.21 19.90
C ALA A 189 14.68 7.08 19.07
N LEU A 190 13.67 7.91 19.32
CA LEU A 190 12.43 7.93 18.55
C LEU A 190 12.68 8.26 17.07
N ARG A 191 13.60 9.18 16.76
CA ARG A 191 14.00 9.52 15.38
C ARG A 191 14.62 8.32 14.66
N LEU A 192 15.53 7.60 15.31
CA LEU A 192 16.17 6.40 14.77
C LEU A 192 15.18 5.25 14.58
N ILE A 193 14.30 5.05 15.56
CA ILE A 193 13.22 4.05 15.50
C ILE A 193 12.30 4.35 14.31
N HIS A 194 11.87 5.60 14.17
CA HIS A 194 11.01 6.05 13.08
C HIS A 194 11.71 5.90 11.73
N GLU A 195 12.98 6.30 11.62
CA GLU A 195 13.78 6.07 10.43
C GLU A 195 13.86 4.58 10.09
N LYS A 196 14.17 3.69 11.04
CA LYS A 196 14.33 2.25 10.75
C LYS A 196 13.03 1.52 10.42
N ILE A 197 11.92 1.93 11.01
CA ILE A 197 10.61 1.31 10.73
C ILE A 197 10.06 1.76 9.36
N TYR A 198 10.26 3.03 9.01
CA TYR A 198 9.62 3.63 7.84
C TYR A 198 10.56 3.91 6.65
N SER A 199 11.87 3.64 6.78
CA SER A 199 12.86 3.75 5.67
C SER A 199 12.91 2.52 4.76
N LEU A 200 12.22 1.43 5.10
CA LEU A 200 12.04 0.31 4.19
C LEU A 200 11.08 0.75 3.08
N GLU A 201 11.63 1.34 2.02
CA GLU A 201 10.99 1.57 0.72
C GLU A 201 10.52 0.22 0.16
N GLY A 202 9.38 -0.29 0.64
CA GLY A 202 8.89 -1.59 0.21
C GLY A 202 8.07 -2.32 1.24
N GLY A 203 7.01 -1.69 1.77
CA GLY A 203 5.73 -2.37 2.09
C GLY A 203 5.78 -3.69 2.85
N GLY A 204 6.77 -3.91 3.70
CA GLY A 204 6.78 -5.03 4.61
C GLY A 204 5.92 -4.67 5.81
N ASP A 205 4.71 -5.21 5.90
CA ASP A 205 3.88 -5.15 7.12
C ASP A 205 4.59 -5.82 8.33
N ARG A 206 5.72 -6.49 8.08
CA ARG A 206 6.51 -7.21 9.07
C ARG A 206 8.00 -6.93 8.89
N MET A 207 8.71 -6.92 10.01
CA MET A 207 10.15 -6.71 10.10
C MET A 207 10.79 -7.70 11.06
N CYS A 208 12.04 -8.07 10.81
CA CYS A 208 12.82 -8.91 11.70
C CYS A 208 13.20 -8.12 12.96
N LEU A 209 12.58 -8.47 14.09
CA LEU A 209 12.74 -7.76 15.37
C LEU A 209 14.20 -7.72 15.82
N GLY A 210 14.90 -8.85 15.79
CA GLY A 210 16.29 -8.90 16.25
C GLY A 210 17.26 -8.09 15.39
N THR A 211 17.09 -8.11 14.06
CA THR A 211 17.89 -7.29 13.14
C THR A 211 17.66 -5.81 13.40
N TYR A 212 16.41 -5.40 13.54
CA TYR A 212 16.03 -4.03 13.87
C TYR A 212 16.64 -3.53 15.18
N LEU A 213 16.52 -4.32 16.25
CA LEU A 213 17.08 -3.95 17.55
C LEU A 213 18.61 -3.89 17.50
N ALA A 214 19.28 -4.82 16.81
CA ALA A 214 20.74 -4.77 16.65
C ALA A 214 21.22 -3.53 15.88
N GLU A 215 20.53 -3.18 14.80
CA GLU A 215 20.84 -1.96 14.05
C GLU A 215 20.61 -0.70 14.90
N LEU A 216 19.52 -0.67 15.69
CA LEU A 216 19.26 0.43 16.61
C LEU A 216 20.37 0.59 17.65
N VAL A 217 20.80 -0.51 18.28
CA VAL A 217 21.90 -0.51 19.25
C VAL A 217 23.19 -0.01 18.60
N ALA A 218 23.53 -0.51 17.41
CA ALA A 218 24.72 -0.07 16.68
C ALA A 218 24.68 1.43 16.34
N SER A 219 23.53 1.93 15.87
CA SER A 219 23.34 3.37 15.59
C SER A 219 23.47 4.23 16.84
N MET A 220 22.90 3.80 17.97
CA MET A 220 23.00 4.51 19.24
C MET A 220 24.42 4.52 19.81
N LEU A 221 25.16 3.40 19.71
CA LEU A 221 26.56 3.34 20.12
C LEU A 221 27.41 4.32 19.31
N ASN A 222 27.20 4.40 17.99
CA ASN A 222 27.90 5.36 17.13
C ASN A 222 27.57 6.83 17.46
N PHE A 223 26.32 7.11 17.86
CA PHE A 223 25.87 8.47 18.17
C PHE A 223 26.49 9.04 19.44
N HIS A 224 26.63 8.23 20.50
CA HIS A 224 27.21 8.67 21.77
C HIS A 224 28.72 8.98 21.72
N GLY A 225 29.35 8.91 20.53
CA GLY A 225 30.68 9.45 20.23
C GLY A 225 31.83 8.44 20.31
N LYS A 226 32.83 8.59 19.43
CA LYS A 226 33.95 7.65 19.22
C LYS A 226 34.73 7.28 20.48
N GLU A 227 34.80 8.14 21.51
CA GLU A 227 35.55 7.87 22.75
C GLU A 227 34.88 6.83 23.66
N VAL A 228 33.54 6.80 23.69
CA VAL A 228 32.76 5.79 24.42
C VAL A 228 32.56 4.54 23.55
N SER A 229 32.24 4.72 22.26
CA SER A 229 31.98 3.60 21.34
C SER A 229 33.21 2.71 21.12
N ALA A 230 34.42 3.26 21.12
CA ALA A 230 35.65 2.49 20.89
C ALA A 230 35.96 1.48 22.01
N GLN A 231 35.27 1.57 23.14
CA GLN A 231 35.53 0.75 24.31
C GLN A 231 34.41 -0.28 24.59
N ILE A 232 33.27 -0.18 23.92
CA ILE A 232 32.12 -1.08 24.14
C ILE A 232 32.00 -2.10 23.01
N ARG A 233 32.12 -3.39 23.36
CA ARG A 233 31.91 -4.51 22.43
C ARG A 233 30.44 -4.90 22.41
N LEU A 234 29.82 -4.90 21.23
CA LEU A 234 28.46 -5.42 21.05
C LEU A 234 28.49 -6.90 20.64
N VAL A 235 27.74 -7.73 21.34
CA VAL A 235 27.55 -9.16 21.05
C VAL A 235 26.09 -9.41 20.70
N THR A 236 25.82 -9.97 19.51
CA THR A 236 24.46 -10.29 19.08
C THR A 236 24.29 -11.78 18.82
N ASP A 237 23.13 -12.30 19.25
CA ASP A 237 22.68 -13.66 18.95
C ASP A 237 21.19 -13.59 18.56
N ILE A 238 20.92 -13.62 17.25
CA ILE A 238 19.62 -13.24 16.70
C ILE A 238 19.02 -14.38 15.91
N GLN A 239 17.91 -14.90 16.43
CA GLN A 239 16.97 -15.69 15.66
C GLN A 239 16.02 -14.76 14.88
N ARG A 240 15.71 -15.15 13.64
CA ARG A 240 14.78 -14.40 12.79
C ARG A 240 13.35 -14.52 13.32
N ILE A 241 12.79 -13.40 13.76
CA ILE A 241 11.42 -13.29 14.28
C ILE A 241 10.77 -12.07 13.64
N GLU A 242 9.77 -12.32 12.79
CA GLU A 242 9.06 -11.27 12.06
C GLU A 242 7.90 -10.74 12.90
N VAL A 243 7.83 -9.43 13.10
CA VAL A 243 6.77 -8.75 13.87
C VAL A 243 6.24 -7.54 13.11
N ALA A 244 5.02 -7.11 13.40
CA ALA A 244 4.49 -5.85 12.87
C ALA A 244 5.23 -4.64 13.47
N ALA A 245 5.27 -3.53 12.73
CA ALA A 245 5.90 -2.28 13.18
C ALA A 245 5.40 -1.83 14.56
N ASP A 246 4.09 -1.86 14.77
CA ASP A 246 3.46 -1.47 16.05
C ASP A 246 3.93 -2.33 17.23
N THR A 247 4.27 -3.60 16.97
CA THR A 247 4.87 -4.49 17.99
C THR A 247 6.36 -4.18 18.18
N ALA A 248 7.08 -3.76 17.16
CA ALA A 248 8.52 -3.46 17.24
C ALA A 248 8.83 -2.15 17.97
N VAL A 249 8.00 -1.10 17.83
CA VAL A 249 8.24 0.23 18.41
C VAL A 249 8.52 0.19 19.91
N PRO A 250 7.70 -0.47 20.77
CA PRO A 250 7.96 -0.52 22.20
C PRO A 250 9.30 -1.18 22.54
N PHE A 251 9.68 -2.25 21.84
CA PHE A 251 10.97 -2.92 22.05
C PHE A 251 12.15 -2.05 21.63
N GLY A 252 11.99 -1.23 20.58
CA GLY A 252 12.96 -0.21 20.21
C GLY A 252 13.19 0.79 21.34
N LEU A 253 12.11 1.33 21.92
CA LEU A 253 12.18 2.28 23.03
C LEU A 253 12.76 1.67 24.31
N ILE A 254 12.37 0.43 24.63
CA ILE A 254 12.95 -0.30 25.78
C ILE A 254 14.46 -0.49 25.58
N THR A 255 14.85 -0.87 24.36
CA THR A 255 16.25 -1.06 24.01
C THR A 255 17.02 0.25 24.14
N SER A 256 16.47 1.37 23.63
CA SER A 256 17.15 2.66 23.73
C SER A 256 17.34 3.13 25.17
N GLU A 257 16.35 2.94 26.03
CA GLU A 257 16.47 3.27 27.45
C GLU A 257 17.50 2.36 28.15
N PHE A 258 17.51 1.07 27.83
CA PHE A 258 18.50 0.13 28.37
C PHE A 258 19.92 0.55 27.97
N ILE A 259 20.18 0.77 26.67
CA ILE A 259 21.49 1.21 26.17
C ILE A 259 21.92 2.52 26.83
N THR A 260 21.00 3.50 26.90
CA THR A 260 21.30 4.80 27.50
C THR A 260 21.69 4.67 28.98
N ASN A 261 21.00 3.80 29.73
CA ASN A 261 21.34 3.53 31.12
C ASN A 261 22.67 2.80 31.27
N SER A 262 22.96 1.79 30.45
CA SER A 262 24.24 1.09 30.48
C SER A 262 25.41 2.03 30.16
N LEU A 263 25.27 2.88 29.14
CA LEU A 263 26.31 3.87 28.79
C LEU A 263 26.54 4.91 29.90
N LYS A 264 25.48 5.37 30.57
CA LYS A 264 25.56 6.37 31.64
C LYS A 264 26.08 5.82 32.95
N TYR A 265 25.70 4.58 33.29
CA TYR A 265 25.85 4.06 34.65
C TYR A 265 26.65 2.76 34.73
N ALA A 266 26.66 1.89 33.72
CA ALA A 266 27.26 0.55 33.85
C ALA A 266 28.79 0.57 33.72
N PHE A 267 29.33 1.39 32.81
CA PHE A 267 30.75 1.33 32.42
C PHE A 267 31.64 2.43 33.01
N GLY A 268 31.06 3.48 33.61
CA GLY A 268 31.84 4.57 34.22
C GLY A 268 32.82 5.27 33.27
N GLY A 269 32.62 5.17 31.95
CA GLY A 269 33.53 5.68 30.92
C GLY A 269 34.66 4.73 30.49
N GLY A 270 34.70 3.50 31.01
CA GLY A 270 35.65 2.45 30.62
C GLY A 270 35.12 1.47 29.58
N ALA A 271 35.93 0.45 29.27
CA ALA A 271 35.55 -0.63 28.36
C ALA A 271 34.57 -1.63 28.98
N GLY A 272 33.76 -2.24 28.12
CA GLY A 272 32.76 -3.22 28.53
C GLY A 272 32.14 -3.94 27.35
N THR A 273 31.26 -4.88 27.67
CA THR A 273 30.51 -5.68 26.72
C THR A 273 29.03 -5.48 26.94
N MET A 274 28.30 -5.28 25.86
CA MET A 274 26.86 -5.31 25.83
C MET A 274 26.39 -6.41 24.90
N GLY A 275 25.23 -6.98 25.16
CA GLY A 275 24.65 -7.95 24.24
C GLY A 275 23.15 -7.88 24.08
N LEU A 276 22.74 -8.35 22.91
CA LEU A 276 21.36 -8.53 22.50
C LEU A 276 21.18 -9.97 22.03
N LYS A 277 20.29 -10.69 22.69
CA LYS A 277 19.83 -12.01 22.25
C LYS A 277 18.36 -11.96 21.92
N VAL A 278 17.97 -12.52 20.79
CA VAL A 278 16.56 -12.70 20.41
C VAL A 278 16.36 -14.14 20.02
N GLU A 279 15.52 -14.86 20.77
CA GLU A 279 15.29 -16.29 20.57
C GLU A 279 13.80 -16.65 20.69
N ASN A 280 13.38 -17.66 19.93
CA ASN A 280 12.14 -18.37 20.16
C ASN A 280 12.45 -19.55 21.09
N THR A 281 11.81 -19.60 22.25
CA THR A 281 12.10 -20.61 23.29
C THR A 281 11.59 -22.00 22.94
N GLY A 282 10.90 -22.16 21.81
CA GLY A 282 10.26 -23.43 21.40
C GLY A 282 8.95 -23.74 22.14
N THR A 283 8.61 -22.95 23.17
CA THR A 283 7.39 -23.09 24.00
C THR A 283 6.29 -22.09 23.59
N GLY A 284 6.34 -21.57 22.35
CA GLY A 284 5.42 -20.53 21.89
C GLY A 284 5.68 -19.16 22.50
N GLN A 285 6.92 -18.90 22.95
CA GLN A 285 7.33 -17.61 23.48
C GLN A 285 8.58 -17.10 22.76
N VAL A 286 8.67 -15.78 22.67
CA VAL A 286 9.85 -15.06 22.22
C VAL A 286 10.50 -14.40 23.42
N ARG A 287 11.81 -14.55 23.51
CA ARG A 287 12.64 -13.93 24.53
C ARG A 287 13.61 -12.96 23.89
N ILE A 288 13.61 -11.74 24.41
CA ILE A 288 14.57 -10.69 24.06
C ILE A 288 15.40 -10.44 25.31
N THR A 289 16.70 -10.64 25.24
CA THR A 289 17.62 -10.42 26.35
C THR A 289 18.58 -9.30 25.99
N LEU A 290 18.57 -8.25 26.80
CA LEU A 290 19.50 -7.14 26.76
C LEU A 290 20.39 -7.24 28.00
N TRP A 291 21.70 -7.16 27.84
CA TRP A 291 22.63 -7.26 28.97
C TRP A 291 23.88 -6.40 28.81
N ASP A 292 24.50 -6.07 29.94
CA ASP A 292 25.83 -5.48 30.06
C ASP A 292 26.66 -6.20 31.13
N ASP A 293 27.99 -6.09 31.04
CA ASP A 293 28.96 -6.62 32.03
C ASP A 293 29.46 -5.55 33.01
N GLY A 294 28.71 -4.45 33.18
CA GLY A 294 29.13 -3.34 34.04
C GLY A 294 28.88 -3.58 35.54
N GLN A 295 28.80 -2.50 36.31
CA GLN A 295 28.66 -2.56 37.78
C GLN A 295 27.33 -3.14 38.30
N GLY A 296 26.38 -3.44 37.42
CA GLY A 296 25.07 -4.02 37.77
C GLY A 296 24.07 -3.00 38.33
N LEU A 297 22.92 -3.51 38.77
CA LEU A 297 21.86 -2.68 39.36
C LEU A 297 22.20 -2.34 40.83
N PRO A 298 22.00 -1.09 41.29
CA PRO A 298 22.18 -0.74 42.69
C PRO A 298 21.26 -1.57 43.61
N ALA A 299 21.74 -1.85 44.83
CA ALA A 299 21.11 -2.77 45.79
C ALA A 299 19.70 -2.34 46.22
N GLU A 300 19.48 -1.03 46.38
CA GLU A 300 18.14 -0.48 46.32
C GLU A 300 17.76 -0.39 44.85
N ARG A 301 16.75 -1.16 44.43
CA ARG A 301 16.01 -0.94 43.17
C ARG A 301 15.41 0.47 43.22
N SER A 302 16.23 1.50 43.14
CA SER A 302 15.78 2.86 43.12
C SER A 302 14.97 2.97 41.84
N THR A 303 13.67 3.11 42.05
CA THR A 303 12.61 3.85 41.36
C THR A 303 13.03 4.82 40.24
N GLY A 304 14.11 4.56 39.51
CA GLY A 304 14.58 5.33 38.38
C GLY A 304 13.49 5.37 37.34
N THR A 305 13.25 6.57 36.82
CA THR A 305 12.21 6.83 35.81
C THR A 305 12.38 5.90 34.60
N GLY A 306 13.63 5.54 34.25
CA GLY A 306 13.95 4.62 33.15
C GLY A 306 13.44 3.18 33.35
N ILE A 307 13.62 2.57 34.53
CA ILE A 307 13.12 1.20 34.79
C ILE A 307 11.58 1.18 34.77
N ARG A 308 10.94 2.20 35.36
CA ARG A 308 9.47 2.33 35.33
C ARG A 308 8.93 2.51 33.90
N LEU A 309 9.65 3.26 33.07
CA LEU A 309 9.32 3.42 31.66
C LEU A 309 9.46 2.11 30.90
N ILE A 310 10.58 1.39 31.08
CA ILE A 310 10.80 0.08 30.46
C ILE A 310 9.70 -0.92 30.87
N ASP A 311 9.39 -1.01 32.16
CA ASP A 311 8.36 -1.92 32.65
C ASP A 311 6.96 -1.57 32.10
N GLY A 312 6.65 -0.28 31.99
CA GLY A 312 5.41 0.21 31.40
C GLY A 312 5.30 -0.12 29.91
N LEU A 313 6.36 0.15 29.14
CA LEU A 313 6.43 -0.17 27.71
C LEU A 313 6.36 -1.68 27.46
N ALA A 314 7.03 -2.49 28.30
CA ALA A 314 7.01 -3.94 28.19
C ALA A 314 5.59 -4.49 28.36
N ARG A 315 4.86 -4.01 29.38
CA ARG A 315 3.47 -4.41 29.60
C ARG A 315 2.55 -3.97 28.46
N GLN A 316 2.73 -2.75 27.94
CA GLN A 316 1.97 -2.27 26.76
C GLN A 316 2.24 -3.14 25.53
N ALA A 317 3.46 -3.64 25.38
CA ALA A 317 3.86 -4.55 24.31
C ALA A 317 3.43 -6.01 24.54
N GLY A 318 2.70 -6.32 25.62
CA GLY A 318 2.34 -7.69 25.97
C GLY A 318 3.52 -8.56 26.42
N ALA A 319 4.63 -7.94 26.83
CA ALA A 319 5.82 -8.62 27.34
C ALA A 319 5.91 -8.54 28.88
N THR A 320 6.54 -9.55 29.47
CA THR A 320 6.87 -9.59 30.90
C THR A 320 8.37 -9.30 31.08
N PRO A 321 8.75 -8.19 31.73
CA PRO A 321 10.15 -7.86 32.01
C PRO A 321 10.65 -8.60 33.25
N THR A 322 11.87 -9.12 33.19
CA THR A 322 12.58 -9.75 34.30
C THR A 322 14.01 -9.21 34.37
N TRP A 323 14.43 -8.75 35.53
CA TRP A 323 15.73 -8.10 35.74
C TRP A 323 16.65 -8.96 36.62
N SER A 324 17.95 -9.01 36.30
CA SER A 324 19.02 -9.57 37.14
C SER A 324 20.22 -8.61 37.17
N GLY A 325 20.97 -8.62 38.28
CA GLY A 325 22.11 -7.74 38.55
C GLY A 325 23.41 -8.45 38.94
N ASP A 326 23.50 -9.77 38.80
CA ASP A 326 24.56 -10.57 39.44
C ASP A 326 25.95 -10.41 38.82
N LYS A 327 26.03 -10.11 37.51
CA LYS A 327 27.27 -9.95 36.73
C LYS A 327 27.15 -8.82 35.71
N GLY A 328 26.69 -7.67 36.19
CA GLY A 328 26.19 -6.57 35.36
C GLY A 328 24.67 -6.59 35.25
N THR A 329 24.11 -5.74 34.39
CA THR A 329 22.64 -5.60 34.29
C THR A 329 22.12 -6.51 33.19
N CYS A 330 21.08 -7.30 33.48
CA CYS A 330 20.40 -8.14 32.50
C CYS A 330 18.89 -7.92 32.55
N LEU A 331 18.30 -7.59 31.40
CA LEU A 331 16.87 -7.46 31.17
C LEU A 331 16.41 -8.56 30.21
N VAL A 332 15.45 -9.35 30.65
CA VAL A 332 14.79 -10.37 29.84
C VAL A 332 13.33 -9.98 29.63
N LEU A 333 12.93 -9.77 28.39
CA LEU A 333 11.56 -9.53 27.97
C LEU A 333 11.01 -10.83 27.38
N THR A 334 9.94 -11.35 27.97
CA THR A 334 9.26 -12.56 27.46
C THR A 334 7.88 -12.19 26.95
N MET A 335 7.59 -12.50 25.69
CA MET A 335 6.28 -12.29 25.07
C MET A 335 5.79 -13.56 24.38
N PRO A 336 4.47 -13.74 24.17
CA PRO A 336 3.96 -14.80 23.32
C PRO A 336 4.53 -14.68 21.90
N THR A 337 4.74 -15.80 21.20
CA THR A 337 5.08 -15.74 19.77
C THR A 337 4.01 -14.97 19.02
N PRO A 338 4.38 -13.90 18.28
CA PRO A 338 3.41 -13.12 17.52
C PRO A 338 2.68 -14.07 16.58
N HIS A 339 1.38 -14.25 16.78
CA HIS A 339 0.57 -15.06 15.87
C HIS A 339 0.74 -14.48 14.47
N SER A 340 1.12 -15.34 13.51
CA SER A 340 0.93 -14.98 12.12
C SER A 340 -0.57 -14.73 11.95
N PRO A 341 -1.03 -13.56 11.48
CA PRO A 341 -2.36 -13.50 10.90
C PRO A 341 -2.40 -14.57 9.79
N PRO A 342 -3.56 -15.22 9.56
CA PRO A 342 -3.67 -16.21 8.50
C PRO A 342 -3.10 -15.61 7.22
N ALA A 343 -2.28 -16.39 6.51
CA ALA A 343 -1.78 -15.99 5.20
C ALA A 343 -2.95 -15.41 4.38
N PRO A 344 -2.75 -14.33 3.61
CA PRO A 344 -3.80 -13.87 2.72
C PRO A 344 -4.27 -15.09 1.94
N VAL A 345 -5.58 -15.38 2.04
CA VAL A 345 -6.19 -16.51 1.36
C VAL A 345 -5.67 -16.47 -0.07
N PRO A 346 -4.96 -17.51 -0.56
CA PRO A 346 -4.44 -17.48 -1.91
C PRO A 346 -5.64 -17.20 -2.80
N ALA A 347 -5.59 -16.10 -3.55
CA ALA A 347 -6.61 -15.76 -4.52
C ALA A 347 -6.89 -17.04 -5.29
N MET A 348 -8.11 -17.56 -5.17
CA MET A 348 -8.48 -18.85 -5.75
C MET A 348 -7.93 -18.88 -7.17
N ALA A 349 -7.00 -19.81 -7.41
CA ALA A 349 -6.53 -20.09 -8.76
C ALA A 349 -7.79 -20.30 -9.61
N LYS A 350 -8.02 -19.39 -10.53
CA LYS A 350 -9.00 -19.55 -11.59
C LYS A 350 -8.47 -20.67 -12.49
N ASP A 351 -8.68 -21.91 -12.10
CA ASP A 351 -8.55 -23.07 -12.98
C ASP A 351 -9.25 -24.28 -12.34
N ALA A 352 -10.53 -24.42 -12.69
CA ALA A 352 -11.16 -25.72 -12.82
C ALA A 352 -12.22 -25.60 -13.93
N ALA A 353 -11.85 -26.15 -15.09
CA ALA A 353 -12.72 -26.31 -16.24
C ALA A 353 -13.99 -27.06 -15.82
N PHE A 354 -15.13 -26.36 -15.86
CA PHE A 354 -16.44 -27.00 -15.80
C PHE A 354 -16.83 -27.34 -17.24
N VAL A 355 -16.60 -28.61 -17.62
CA VAL A 355 -17.14 -29.18 -18.87
C VAL A 355 -18.46 -29.85 -18.51
N PRO A 356 -19.63 -29.34 -18.95
CA PRO A 356 -20.85 -30.12 -18.85
C PRO A 356 -20.85 -31.18 -19.96
N ARG A 357 -20.87 -32.45 -19.56
CA ARG A 357 -21.20 -33.57 -20.45
C ARG A 357 -22.62 -33.38 -20.98
N LEU A 358 -22.74 -33.32 -22.30
CA LEU A 358 -23.98 -33.57 -23.03
C LEU A 358 -24.45 -35.01 -22.77
N VAL A 359 -25.70 -35.14 -22.33
CA VAL A 359 -26.64 -36.20 -22.76
C VAL A 359 -27.95 -35.49 -23.09
#